data_AF-A0A3C0PFN1-F1
#
_entry.id   AF-A0A3C0PFN1-F1
#
_cell.length_a   1.000
_cell.length_b   1.000
_cell.length_c   1.000
_cell.angle_alpha   90.00
_cell.angle_beta   90.00
_cell.angle_gamma   90.00
#
_symmetry.space_group_name_H-M   'P 1'
#
loop_
_entity.id
_entity.type
_entity.pdbx_description
1 polymer ?
#
loop_
_entity_poly.entity_id
_entity_poly.type
_entity_poly.pdbx_seq_one_letter_code
_entity_poly.pdbx_strand_id
1 'polypeptide(L)'
;VLDSEKLSMPQETHFVELKKDDYDENGAQKYNKPQEGDTFKANNVVKELQGNLITMGFLETGTDDGYFGDGTDAAIREFQDYAIKSD
;
A
#
# COMPACT_ATOMS: atom_id res chain seq x y z
N VAL A 1 -21.08 -15.03 -41.68
CA VAL A 1 -20.36 -13.96 -40.96
C VAL A 1 -20.56 -14.29 -39.49
N LEU A 2 -19.56 -14.92 -38.87
CA LEU A 2 -19.58 -15.19 -37.43
C LEU A 2 -18.80 -14.05 -36.80
N ASP A 3 -19.52 -13.24 -36.04
CA ASP A 3 -19.02 -12.10 -35.31
C ASP A 3 -17.88 -12.55 -34.39
N SER A 4 -16.67 -12.11 -34.70
CA SER A 4 -15.55 -12.19 -33.78
C SER A 4 -15.73 -11.12 -32.71
N GLU A 5 -16.61 -11.37 -31.74
CA GLU A 5 -16.65 -10.59 -30.52
C GLU A 5 -15.33 -10.80 -29.78
N LYS A 6 -14.55 -9.72 -29.69
CA LYS A 6 -13.30 -9.69 -28.94
C LYS A 6 -13.65 -9.86 -27.46
N LEU A 7 -13.47 -11.05 -26.90
CA LEU A 7 -13.58 -11.26 -25.45
C LEU A 7 -12.57 -10.34 -24.75
N SER A 8 -13.07 -9.29 -24.11
CA SER A 8 -12.29 -8.53 -23.14
C SER A 8 -12.28 -9.32 -21.84
N MET A 9 -11.18 -10.00 -21.55
CA MET A 9 -10.97 -10.56 -20.22
C MET A 9 -10.94 -9.42 -19.20
N PRO A 10 -11.57 -9.56 -18.03
CA PRO A 10 -11.40 -8.59 -16.95
C PRO A 10 -9.90 -8.46 -16.67
N GLN A 11 -9.42 -7.22 -16.59
CA GLN A 11 -8.01 -6.89 -16.34
C GLN A 11 -7.51 -7.69 -15.14
N GLU A 12 -6.30 -8.27 -15.22
CA GLU A 12 -5.66 -8.90 -14.07
C GLU A 12 -5.60 -7.89 -12.93
N THR A 13 -6.27 -8.22 -11.83
CA THR A 13 -6.12 -7.50 -10.58
C THR A 13 -4.68 -7.65 -10.13
N HIS A 14 -3.89 -6.60 -10.29
CA HIS A 14 -2.52 -6.57 -9.78
C HIS A 14 -2.58 -6.34 -8.27
N PHE A 15 -2.44 -7.43 -7.51
CA PHE A 15 -2.25 -7.34 -6.06
C PHE A 15 -0.82 -6.84 -5.80
N VAL A 16 -0.71 -5.66 -5.19
CA VAL A 16 0.56 -5.19 -4.64
C VAL A 16 0.67 -5.71 -3.22
N GLU A 17 1.59 -6.63 -2.99
CA GLU A 17 1.95 -7.05 -1.64
C GLU A 17 2.85 -5.97 -1.02
N LEU A 18 2.42 -5.46 0.14
CA LEU A 18 3.18 -4.51 0.95
C LEU A 18 3.63 -5.19 2.23
N LYS A 19 4.92 -5.03 2.55
CA LYS A 19 5.55 -5.55 3.76
C LYS A 19 6.42 -4.47 4.40
N LYS A 20 6.78 -4.71 5.66
CA LYS A 20 7.77 -3.89 6.37
C LYS A 20 9.05 -3.75 5.52
N ASP A 21 9.61 -2.54 5.56
CA ASP A 21 10.75 -2.05 4.76
C ASP A 21 10.44 -1.74 3.29
N ASP A 22 9.23 -2.00 2.81
CA ASP A 22 8.80 -1.47 1.52
C ASP A 22 8.66 0.06 1.58
N TYR A 23 8.91 0.71 0.45
CA TYR A 23 8.78 2.15 0.31
C TYR A 23 8.36 2.54 -1.10
N ASP A 24 7.67 3.68 -1.20
CA ASP A 24 7.25 4.26 -2.47
C ASP A 24 8.12 5.47 -2.88
N GLU A 25 7.67 6.24 -3.87
CA GLU A 25 8.38 7.42 -4.35
C GLU A 25 8.61 8.47 -3.26
N ASN A 26 7.67 8.65 -2.33
CA ASN A 26 7.78 9.59 -1.22
C ASN A 26 8.79 9.09 -0.20
N GLY A 27 8.73 7.80 0.13
CA GLY A 27 9.72 7.16 1.00
C GLY A 27 11.12 7.22 0.39
N ALA A 28 11.23 6.97 -0.91
CA ALA A 28 12.48 7.07 -1.66
C ALA A 28 13.07 8.48 -1.61
N GLN A 29 12.25 9.50 -1.85
CA GLN A 29 12.65 10.91 -1.77
C GLN A 29 13.06 11.31 -0.35
N LYS A 30 12.26 10.96 0.67
CA LYS A 30 12.52 11.35 2.06
C LYS A 30 13.78 10.70 2.62
N TYR A 31 14.01 9.42 2.30
CA TYR A 31 15.10 8.62 2.86
C TYR A 31 16.29 8.44 1.91
N ASN A 32 16.28 9.13 0.76
CA ASN A 32 17.32 9.02 -0.27
C ASN A 32 17.60 7.55 -0.66
N LYS A 33 16.53 6.80 -0.94
CA LYS A 33 16.58 5.39 -1.37
C LYS A 33 16.38 5.28 -2.89
N PRO A 34 16.90 4.22 -3.55
CA PRO A 34 16.73 4.03 -4.98
C PRO A 34 15.26 3.76 -5.34
N GLN A 35 14.76 4.33 -6.44
CA GLN A 35 13.41 4.07 -6.97
C GLN A 35 13.36 2.78 -7.81
N GLU A 36 13.92 1.71 -7.27
CA GLU A 36 14.07 0.39 -7.90
C GLU A 36 14.34 -0.67 -6.83
N GLY A 37 14.26 -1.95 -7.23
CA GLY A 37 14.49 -3.10 -6.36
C GLY A 37 13.23 -3.63 -5.68
N ASP A 38 13.36 -4.76 -4.99
CA ASP A 38 12.23 -5.55 -4.49
C ASP A 38 11.37 -4.81 -3.45
N THR A 39 12.00 -3.91 -2.68
CA THR A 39 11.36 -3.10 -1.64
C THR A 39 10.75 -1.79 -2.18
N PHE A 40 11.06 -1.41 -3.43
CA PHE A 40 10.44 -0.24 -4.04
C PHE A 40 9.07 -0.61 -4.62
N LYS A 41 8.05 0.16 -4.25
CA LYS A 41 6.65 -0.03 -4.69
C LYS A 41 6.14 1.26 -5.30
N ALA A 42 5.91 1.26 -6.61
CA ALA A 42 5.49 2.45 -7.35
C ALA A 42 4.05 2.87 -7.03
N ASN A 43 3.71 4.09 -7.48
CA ASN A 43 2.38 4.70 -7.40
C ASN A 43 1.95 5.11 -5.98
N ASN A 44 2.87 5.56 -5.14
CA ASN A 44 2.59 6.06 -3.79
C ASN A 44 1.82 5.07 -2.89
N VAL A 45 1.89 3.76 -3.18
CA VAL A 45 1.01 2.76 -2.56
C VAL A 45 1.22 2.64 -1.05
N VAL A 46 2.42 2.93 -0.55
CA VAL A 46 2.71 2.91 0.89
C VAL A 46 2.08 4.13 1.55
N LYS A 47 2.24 5.32 0.96
CA LYS A 47 1.65 6.56 1.46
C LYS A 47 0.12 6.53 1.43
N GLU A 48 -0.49 5.92 0.41
CA GLU A 48 -1.94 5.73 0.34
C GLU A 48 -2.44 4.82 1.47
N LEU A 49 -1.76 3.69 1.72
CA LEU A 49 -2.07 2.82 2.86
C LEU A 49 -1.97 3.57 4.20
N GLN A 50 -0.88 4.32 4.40
CA GLN A 50 -0.69 5.13 5.61
C GLN A 50 -1.79 6.19 5.76
N GLY A 51 -2.18 6.88 4.68
CA GLY A 51 -3.28 7.85 4.70
C GLY A 51 -4.63 7.24 5.09
N ASN A 52 -4.91 6.01 4.64
CA ASN A 52 -6.10 5.27 5.05
C ASN A 52 -6.06 4.91 6.55
N LEU A 53 -4.91 4.44 7.05
CA LEU A 53 -4.73 4.14 8.49
C LEU A 53 -4.87 5.38 9.36
N ILE A 54 -4.37 6.54 8.91
CA ILE A 54 -4.58 7.84 9.59
C ILE A 54 -6.06 8.20 9.62
N THR A 55 -6.75 8.08 8.49
CA THR A 55 -8.19 8.38 8.39
C THR A 55 -9.03 7.52 9.34
N MET A 56 -8.62 6.27 9.55
CA MET A 56 -9.27 5.33 10.46
C MET A 56 -8.81 5.49 11.92
N GLY A 57 -7.79 6.29 12.19
CA GLY A 57 -7.27 6.56 13.54
C GLY A 57 -6.25 5.54 14.06
N PHE A 58 -5.72 4.65 13.21
CA PHE A 58 -4.70 3.66 13.57
C PHE A 58 -3.26 4.18 13.42
N LEU A 59 -3.07 5.32 12.75
CA LEU A 59 -1.76 5.93 12.52
C LEU A 59 -1.82 7.44 12.79
N GLU A 60 -0.72 8.02 13.26
CA GLU A 60 -0.65 9.44 13.60
C GLU A 60 -0.64 10.34 12.35
N THR A 61 -1.42 11.42 12.38
CA THR A 61 -1.48 12.41 11.29
C THR A 61 -0.10 12.97 10.96
N GLY A 62 0.24 13.01 9.66
CA GLY A 62 1.52 13.55 9.17
C GLY A 62 2.68 12.56 9.21
N THR A 63 2.41 11.29 9.53
CA THR A 63 3.40 10.19 9.46
C THR A 63 3.32 9.37 8.18
N ASP A 64 2.47 9.77 7.22
CA ASP A 64 2.32 9.19 5.89
C ASP A 64 3.49 9.57 4.97
N ASP A 65 4.66 9.01 5.25
CA ASP A 65 5.90 9.38 4.58
C ASP A 65 6.31 8.47 3.43
N GLY A 66 5.52 7.45 3.12
CA GLY A 66 5.79 6.49 2.05
C GLY A 66 6.82 5.43 2.40
N TYR A 67 7.22 5.28 3.67
CA TYR A 67 8.05 4.16 4.16
C TYR A 67 7.28 3.28 5.14
N PHE A 68 7.17 1.99 4.82
CA PHE A 68 6.52 1.01 5.69
C PHE A 68 7.46 0.63 6.84
N GLY A 69 7.51 1.47 7.87
CA GLY A 69 8.26 1.24 9.10
C GLY A 69 7.45 0.59 10.22
N ASP A 70 8.03 0.59 11.43
CA ASP A 70 7.42 -0.01 12.63
C ASP A 70 6.05 0.57 12.99
N GLY A 71 5.87 1.88 12.83
CA GLY A 71 4.58 2.53 13.08
C GLY A 71 3.49 2.03 12.13
N THR A 72 3.82 1.85 10.86
CA THR A 72 2.88 1.30 9.86
C THR A 72 2.58 -0.18 10.13
N ASP A 73 3.57 -0.99 10.52
CA ASP A 73 3.36 -2.41 10.90
C ASP A 73 2.40 -2.53 12.10
N ALA A 74 2.62 -1.74 13.15
CA ALA A 74 1.76 -1.72 14.33
C ALA A 74 0.32 -1.30 13.97
N ALA A 75 0.16 -0.24 13.19
CA ALA A 75 -1.15 0.26 12.75
C ALA A 75 -1.93 -0.78 11.93
N ILE A 76 -1.26 -1.52 11.03
CA ILE A 76 -1.91 -2.58 10.25
C ILE A 76 -2.36 -3.73 11.16
N ARG A 77 -1.53 -4.15 12.12
CA ARG A 77 -1.92 -5.20 13.07
C ARG A 77 -3.12 -4.78 13.90
N GLU A 78 -3.15 -3.55 14.37
CA GLU A 78 -4.28 -3.01 15.14
C GLU A 78 -5.56 -2.94 14.31
N PHE A 79 -5.46 -2.47 13.06
CA PHE A 79 -6.57 -2.47 12.11
C PHE A 79 -7.10 -3.90 11.85
N GLN A 80 -6.22 -4.86 11.60
CA GLN A 80 -6.59 -6.27 11.38
C GLN A 80 -7.28 -6.87 12.61
N ASP A 81 -6.74 -6.61 13.80
CA ASP A 81 -7.34 -7.01 15.07
C ASP A 81 -8.72 -6.41 15.27
N TYR A 82 -8.90 -5.13 14.96
CA TYR A 82 -10.18 -4.43 15.04
C TYR A 82 -11.21 -5.02 14.07
N ALA A 83 -10.82 -5.25 12.82
CA ALA A 83 -11.69 -5.80 11.79
C ALA A 83 -12.19 -7.21 12.17
N ILE A 84 -11.30 -8.08 12.67
CA ILE A 84 -11.66 -9.45 13.07
C ILE A 84 -12.55 -9.48 14.33
N LYS A 85 -12.37 -8.55 15.27
CA LYS A 85 -13.18 -8.48 16.51
C LYS A 85 -14.55 -7.84 16.31
N SER A 86 -14.79 -7.21 15.15
CA SER A 86 -16.04 -6.52 14.83
C SER A 86 -17.06 -7.41 14.09
N ASP A 87 -16.69 -8.66 13.78
CA ASP A 87 -17.57 -9.72 13.24
C ASP A 87 -18.19 -10.58 14.34
#